data_AF-G0SI71-F1
#
_entry.id   AF-G0SI71-F1
#
_cell.length_a   1.000
_cell.length_b   1.000
_cell.length_c   1.000
_cell.angle_alpha   90.00
_cell.angle_beta   90.00
_cell.angle_gamma   90.00
#
_symmetry.space_group_name_H-M   'P 1'
#
loop_
_entity.id
_entity.type
_entity.pdbx_description
1 polymer ?
#
loop_
_entity_poly.entity_id
_entity_poly.type
_entity_poly.pdbx_seq_one_letter_code
_entity_poly.pdbx_strand_id
1 'polypeptide(L)'
;MFRPNFILLALGWALLQQVHLANAWPTPHQLSQWLPHFKSQRPQTQPDFARRNFETMSRIYNLTVYPNQLPILGGGGAAAPPGLFTQDVRGRVTPVGDFEDFEHSIEYFFSLSPVPQGNAVKGAITGYRIVEFSSQCPEIAASVVYLYCSVVDPGSPDHGRPLPALKQVAFWRFDSQGTVAYYDAWIPNLHSWVELTNGGVPVSDPQFQASSITQICTLTQLRCHGENRQWDSIEQCIADLSQKPYGNYDEAWGDNIACRSIHLVLTQVRPDVHCPHVGPTGGGKCVNAPYAERYFSDESLFGSPSGETFVCK
;
A
#
# COMPACT_ATOMS: atom_id res chain seq x y z
N MET A 1 -17.44 -58.57 9.89
CA MET A 1 -18.46 -57.68 9.28
C MET A 1 -18.91 -56.67 10.33
N PHE A 2 -19.33 -55.49 9.88
CA PHE A 2 -19.74 -54.28 10.63
C PHE A 2 -18.69 -53.16 10.73
N ARG A 3 -18.83 -52.22 9.78
CA ARG A 3 -18.36 -50.82 9.82
C ARG A 3 -19.26 -50.02 10.78
N PRO A 4 -18.74 -49.04 11.53
CA PRO A 4 -19.56 -47.94 12.03
C PRO A 4 -19.55 -46.76 11.05
N ASN A 5 -20.74 -46.18 10.89
CA ASN A 5 -21.08 -45.05 10.03
C ASN A 5 -20.49 -43.74 10.54
N PHE A 6 -19.95 -42.97 9.59
CA PHE A 6 -19.91 -41.51 9.64
C PHE A 6 -21.35 -40.98 9.62
N ILE A 7 -21.73 -40.20 10.63
CA ILE A 7 -22.84 -39.23 10.73
C ILE A 7 -23.15 -39.17 12.23
N LEU A 8 -22.54 -38.20 12.93
CA LEU A 8 -22.92 -37.61 14.22
C LEU A 8 -21.70 -36.90 14.83
N LEU A 9 -21.28 -35.79 14.22
CA LEU A 9 -20.38 -34.79 14.85
C LEU A 9 -20.66 -33.37 14.30
N ALA A 10 -21.88 -33.13 13.83
CA ALA A 10 -22.42 -31.81 13.59
C ALA A 10 -23.48 -31.59 14.65
N LEU A 11 -23.20 -30.73 15.65
CA LEU A 11 -24.15 -30.03 16.57
C LEU A 11 -23.50 -29.52 17.88
N GLY A 12 -22.16 -29.43 17.97
CA GLY A 12 -21.48 -29.06 19.22
C GLY A 12 -20.73 -27.72 19.24
N TRP A 13 -20.93 -26.82 18.26
CA TRP A 13 -20.14 -25.57 18.13
C TRP A 13 -20.97 -24.29 17.93
N ALA A 14 -22.24 -24.30 18.34
CA ALA A 14 -23.17 -23.18 18.13
C ALA A 14 -23.52 -22.34 19.38
N LEU A 15 -22.91 -22.60 20.54
CA LEU A 15 -23.14 -21.76 21.73
C LEU A 15 -21.85 -21.59 22.53
N LEU A 16 -21.04 -20.58 22.19
CA LEU A 16 -20.13 -19.87 23.14
C LEU A 16 -19.39 -18.66 22.54
N GLN A 17 -19.90 -18.03 21.45
CA GLN A 17 -19.37 -16.75 20.94
C GLN A 17 -20.36 -15.60 21.11
N GLN A 18 -20.83 -15.38 22.35
CA GLN A 18 -21.53 -14.15 22.72
C GLN A 18 -20.84 -13.48 23.91
N VAL A 19 -19.56 -13.13 23.72
CA VAL A 19 -18.97 -11.98 24.40
C VAL A 19 -18.37 -11.11 23.31
N HIS A 20 -19.24 -10.41 22.59
CA HIS A 20 -18.83 -9.32 21.72
C HIS A 20 -18.24 -8.22 22.60
N LEU A 21 -16.93 -8.03 22.53
CA LEU A 21 -16.35 -6.72 22.77
C LEU A 21 -16.90 -5.80 21.70
N ALA A 22 -17.91 -5.03 22.09
CA ALA A 22 -18.44 -3.91 21.34
C ALA A 22 -17.36 -2.82 21.24
N ASN A 23 -16.40 -3.00 20.34
CA ASN A 23 -15.74 -1.85 19.73
C ASN A 23 -16.77 -1.23 18.81
N ALA A 24 -17.38 -0.13 19.27
CA ALA A 24 -18.44 0.59 18.59
C ALA A 24 -17.92 1.19 17.27
N TRP A 25 -17.90 0.38 16.22
CA TRP A 25 -17.86 0.84 14.85
C TRP A 25 -19.29 1.25 14.45
N PRO A 26 -19.48 2.38 13.74
CA PRO A 26 -20.81 2.82 13.33
C PRO A 26 -21.48 1.72 12.48
N THR A 27 -22.78 1.54 12.73
CA THR A 27 -23.56 0.46 12.10
C THR A 27 -23.74 0.69 10.59
N PRO A 28 -23.98 -0.35 9.77
CA PRO A 28 -24.14 -0.24 8.31
C PRO A 28 -25.18 0.79 7.85
N HIS A 29 -26.22 1.03 8.67
CA HIS A 29 -27.24 2.02 8.38
C HIS A 29 -26.76 3.48 8.54
N GLN A 30 -25.70 3.72 9.33
CA GLN A 30 -25.04 5.03 9.44
C GLN A 30 -24.02 5.26 8.31
N LEU A 31 -23.52 4.21 7.65
CA LEU A 31 -22.55 4.34 6.55
C LEU A 31 -23.23 4.70 5.22
N SER A 32 -24.45 4.21 4.97
CA SER A 32 -25.22 4.53 3.74
C SER A 32 -25.70 5.99 3.65
N GLN A 33 -25.73 6.73 4.76
CA GLN A 33 -26.06 8.16 4.80
C GLN A 33 -24.81 9.06 4.63
N TRP A 34 -23.60 8.51 4.73
CA TRP A 34 -22.35 9.25 4.58
C TRP A 34 -21.82 9.17 3.14
N LEU A 35 -22.54 9.91 2.30
CA LEU A 35 -22.03 10.92 1.36
C LEU A 35 -21.43 10.43 0.02
N PRO A 36 -22.15 10.66 -1.10
CA PRO A 36 -21.57 10.52 -2.43
C PRO A 36 -20.56 11.67 -2.62
N HIS A 37 -19.31 11.31 -2.92
CA HIS A 37 -18.25 12.21 -3.37
C HIS A 37 -17.74 13.25 -2.35
N PHE A 38 -17.00 12.81 -1.34
CA PHE A 38 -16.14 13.71 -0.58
C PHE A 38 -14.94 14.19 -1.42
N LYS A 39 -15.11 15.31 -2.12
CA LYS A 39 -13.96 16.15 -2.44
C LYS A 39 -13.49 16.81 -1.15
N SER A 40 -12.18 16.76 -0.87
CA SER A 40 -11.57 17.43 0.29
C SER A 40 -12.05 18.89 0.37
N GLN A 41 -12.55 19.31 1.52
CA GLN A 41 -13.02 20.69 1.70
C GLN A 41 -11.81 21.63 1.78
N ARG A 42 -11.79 22.63 0.90
CA ARG A 42 -10.72 23.63 0.83
C ARG A 42 -10.87 24.63 1.98
N PRO A 43 -9.80 25.03 2.67
CA PRO A 43 -9.86 26.18 3.57
C PRO A 43 -10.18 27.46 2.77
N GLN A 44 -11.10 28.28 3.25
CA GLN A 44 -11.72 29.38 2.48
C GLN A 44 -10.79 30.59 2.21
N THR A 45 -9.68 30.73 2.94
CA THR A 45 -8.71 31.82 2.78
C THR A 45 -7.28 31.29 2.88
N GLN A 46 -6.68 30.98 1.73
CA GLN A 46 -5.31 30.49 1.62
C GLN A 46 -4.56 31.28 0.54
N PRO A 47 -3.24 31.50 0.69
CA PRO A 47 -2.40 32.02 -0.39
C PRO A 47 -2.52 31.16 -1.66
N ASP A 48 -2.29 31.75 -2.83
CA ASP A 48 -2.42 31.06 -4.12
C ASP A 48 -1.53 29.80 -4.20
N PHE A 49 -0.33 29.85 -3.63
CA PHE A 49 0.59 28.71 -3.59
C PHE A 49 0.02 27.55 -2.76
N ALA A 50 -0.64 27.83 -1.64
CA ALA A 50 -1.22 26.80 -0.78
C ALA A 50 -2.41 26.14 -1.47
N ARG A 51 -3.23 26.92 -2.20
CA ARG A 51 -4.30 26.37 -3.05
C ARG A 51 -3.74 25.46 -4.15
N ARG A 52 -2.70 25.91 -4.85
CA ARG A 52 -2.00 25.12 -5.89
C ARG A 52 -1.49 23.79 -5.32
N ASN A 53 -0.76 23.82 -4.21
CA ASN A 53 -0.20 22.63 -3.58
C ASN A 53 -1.29 21.62 -3.16
N PHE A 54 -2.38 22.12 -2.56
CA PHE A 54 -3.54 21.30 -2.22
C PHE A 54 -4.17 20.65 -3.45
N GLU A 55 -4.32 21.39 -4.56
CA GLU A 55 -4.88 20.88 -5.82
C GLU A 55 -4.00 19.79 -6.43
N THR A 56 -2.68 19.97 -6.45
CA THR A 56 -1.73 18.94 -6.90
C THR A 56 -1.87 17.67 -6.06
N MET A 57 -1.83 17.77 -4.73
CA MET A 57 -1.98 16.63 -3.83
C MET A 57 -3.34 15.94 -3.97
N SER A 58 -4.41 16.71 -4.08
CA SER A 58 -5.76 16.18 -4.30
C SER A 58 -5.83 15.40 -5.62
N ARG A 59 -5.17 15.86 -6.69
CA ARG A 59 -5.09 15.10 -7.96
C ARG A 59 -4.28 13.81 -7.81
N ILE A 60 -3.19 13.82 -7.04
CA ILE A 60 -2.39 12.61 -6.73
C ILE A 60 -3.27 11.58 -6.01
N TYR A 61 -3.90 11.93 -4.88
CA TYR A 61 -4.77 10.99 -4.15
C TYR A 61 -6.02 10.58 -4.93
N ASN A 62 -6.49 11.41 -5.86
CA ASN A 62 -7.59 10.99 -6.72
C ASN A 62 -7.19 9.82 -7.64
N LEU A 63 -5.93 9.73 -8.03
CA LEU A 63 -5.43 8.61 -8.84
C LEU A 63 -5.30 7.32 -8.03
N THR A 64 -5.21 7.35 -6.70
CA THR A 64 -5.19 6.13 -5.88
C THR A 64 -6.59 5.49 -5.74
N VAL A 65 -7.65 6.22 -6.09
CA VAL A 65 -9.04 5.73 -6.00
C VAL A 65 -9.40 4.89 -7.22
N TYR A 66 -9.92 3.69 -7.01
CA TYR A 66 -10.41 2.84 -8.08
C TYR A 66 -11.58 3.48 -8.86
N PRO A 67 -11.57 3.46 -10.21
CA PRO A 67 -10.61 2.82 -11.12
C PRO A 67 -9.53 3.76 -11.69
N ASN A 68 -9.27 4.91 -11.08
CA ASN A 68 -8.43 5.98 -11.66
C ASN A 68 -6.95 5.59 -11.83
N GLN A 69 -6.44 4.61 -11.07
CA GLN A 69 -5.07 4.08 -11.19
C GLN A 69 -4.90 3.10 -12.35
N LEU A 70 -5.99 2.54 -12.92
CA LEU A 70 -5.89 1.46 -13.90
C LEU A 70 -5.05 1.81 -15.14
N PRO A 71 -5.12 3.03 -15.71
CA PRO A 71 -4.24 3.41 -16.82
C PRO A 71 -2.75 3.34 -16.46
N ILE A 72 -2.40 3.71 -15.22
CA ILE A 72 -1.02 3.71 -14.72
C ILE A 72 -0.52 2.27 -14.52
N LEU A 73 -1.38 1.38 -14.02
CA LEU A 73 -1.06 -0.05 -13.89
C LEU A 73 -0.72 -0.71 -15.24
N GLY A 74 -1.34 -0.27 -16.33
CA GLY A 74 -1.10 -0.81 -17.67
C GLY A 74 -0.01 -0.08 -18.47
N GLY A 75 0.23 1.21 -18.18
CA GLY A 75 1.08 2.09 -18.98
C GLY A 75 2.27 2.70 -18.25
N GLY A 76 2.49 2.37 -16.97
CA GLY A 76 3.57 2.93 -16.16
C GLY A 76 3.47 4.45 -15.99
N GLY A 77 4.62 5.10 -15.76
CA GLY A 77 4.76 6.55 -15.65
C GLY A 77 4.21 7.33 -16.84
N ALA A 78 4.28 6.78 -18.04
CA ALA A 78 3.76 7.43 -19.26
C ALA A 78 2.24 7.66 -19.23
N ALA A 79 1.50 6.88 -18.43
CA ALA A 79 0.06 7.05 -18.25
C ALA A 79 -0.30 8.00 -17.08
N ALA A 80 0.68 8.45 -16.29
CA ALA A 80 0.44 9.42 -15.24
C ALA A 80 0.14 10.81 -15.84
N PRO A 81 -0.90 11.53 -15.38
CA PRO A 81 -1.18 12.89 -15.84
C PRO A 81 0.01 13.83 -15.59
N PRO A 82 0.32 14.74 -16.54
CA PRO A 82 1.42 15.68 -16.36
C PRO A 82 1.14 16.69 -15.24
N GLY A 83 2.23 17.27 -14.73
CA GLY A 83 2.18 18.33 -13.71
C GLY A 83 1.81 17.83 -12.31
N LEU A 84 2.05 16.56 -12.01
CA LEU A 84 1.92 15.99 -10.67
C LEU A 84 3.27 15.83 -9.98
N PHE A 85 4.23 15.24 -10.67
CA PHE A 85 5.59 14.99 -10.18
C PHE A 85 6.63 15.49 -11.19
N THR A 86 7.78 15.95 -10.71
CA THR A 86 8.93 16.28 -11.56
C THR A 86 9.51 14.99 -12.15
N GLN A 87 10.28 15.09 -13.25
CA GLN A 87 10.88 13.90 -13.87
C GLN A 87 11.97 13.24 -12.99
N ASP A 88 12.55 14.01 -12.08
CA ASP A 88 13.54 13.60 -11.10
C ASP A 88 12.94 13.48 -9.69
N VAL A 89 11.61 13.29 -9.60
CA VAL A 89 10.95 13.16 -8.30
C VAL A 89 11.60 12.06 -7.47
N ARG A 90 11.76 12.33 -6.17
CA ARG A 90 12.23 11.35 -5.20
C ARG A 90 11.34 11.32 -3.99
N GLY A 91 11.31 10.21 -3.29
CA GLY A 91 10.57 10.18 -2.05
C GLY A 91 10.77 8.95 -1.20
N ARG A 92 10.14 9.01 -0.04
CA ARG A 92 10.10 7.93 0.93
C ARG A 92 8.66 7.63 1.27
N VAL A 93 8.32 6.35 1.40
CA VAL A 93 7.08 5.90 2.02
C VAL A 93 7.48 4.98 3.14
N THR A 94 7.42 5.44 4.39
CA THR A 94 7.52 4.56 5.55
C THR A 94 6.20 3.80 5.67
N PRO A 95 6.21 2.46 5.73
CA PRO A 95 7.35 1.56 6.03
C PRO A 95 7.97 0.80 4.84
N VAL A 96 7.69 1.24 3.61
CA VAL A 96 8.02 0.54 2.37
C VAL A 96 9.46 0.81 1.90
N GLY A 97 9.90 2.07 1.89
CA GLY A 97 11.27 2.44 1.51
C GLY A 97 11.38 3.70 0.65
N ASP A 98 12.52 3.81 -0.04
CA ASP A 98 12.97 4.96 -0.81
C ASP A 98 12.76 4.76 -2.33
N PHE A 99 12.42 5.87 -3.01
CA PHE A 99 12.09 5.99 -4.43
C PHE A 99 12.95 7.09 -5.05
N GLU A 100 13.75 6.73 -6.05
CA GLU A 100 14.85 7.57 -6.53
C GLU A 100 14.57 8.24 -7.90
N ASP A 101 13.45 7.89 -8.52
CA ASP A 101 13.04 8.42 -9.82
C ASP A 101 11.52 8.39 -10.00
N PHE A 102 11.09 8.99 -11.12
CA PHE A 102 9.68 9.11 -11.50
C PHE A 102 8.96 7.78 -11.62
N GLU A 103 9.50 6.81 -12.35
CA GLU A 103 8.81 5.53 -12.55
C GLU A 103 8.61 4.80 -11.21
N HIS A 104 9.65 4.77 -10.37
CA HIS A 104 9.56 4.24 -9.01
C HIS A 104 8.48 4.96 -8.18
N SER A 105 8.44 6.30 -8.17
CA SER A 105 7.45 7.03 -7.40
C SER A 105 6.01 6.79 -7.88
N ILE A 106 5.78 6.80 -9.19
CA ILE A 106 4.46 6.58 -9.78
C ILE A 106 3.96 5.16 -9.48
N GLU A 107 4.82 4.16 -9.67
CA GLU A 107 4.47 2.76 -9.42
C GLU A 107 4.04 2.53 -7.99
N TYR A 108 4.78 3.05 -7.02
CA TYR A 108 4.46 2.80 -5.62
C TYR A 108 3.22 3.55 -5.15
N PHE A 109 3.01 4.80 -5.60
CA PHE A 109 1.80 5.53 -5.23
C PHE A 109 0.53 4.88 -5.79
N PHE A 110 0.56 4.47 -7.07
CA PHE A 110 -0.65 4.08 -7.77
C PHE A 110 -0.81 2.57 -7.94
N SER A 111 0.28 1.83 -8.14
CA SER A 111 0.22 0.39 -8.39
C SER A 111 0.10 -0.46 -7.12
N LEU A 112 0.45 0.09 -5.96
CA LEU A 112 0.16 -0.54 -4.66
C LEU A 112 -1.26 -0.26 -4.16
N SER A 113 -1.99 0.65 -4.79
CA SER A 113 -3.41 0.87 -4.46
C SER A 113 -4.20 -0.41 -4.79
N PRO A 114 -4.94 -1.00 -3.83
CA PRO A 114 -5.57 -2.29 -4.01
C PRO A 114 -6.57 -2.25 -5.16
N VAL A 115 -6.46 -3.24 -6.06
CA VAL A 115 -7.44 -3.48 -7.14
C VAL A 115 -8.30 -4.69 -6.79
N PRO A 116 -9.62 -4.67 -7.08
CA PRO A 116 -10.53 -5.73 -6.66
C PRO A 116 -10.15 -7.11 -7.22
N GLN A 117 -9.59 -7.15 -8.43
CA GLN A 117 -9.17 -8.39 -9.08
C GLN A 117 -7.91 -9.00 -8.43
N GLY A 118 -7.15 -8.20 -7.68
CA GLY A 118 -5.85 -8.58 -7.14
C GLY A 118 -5.85 -9.07 -5.69
N ASN A 119 -7.00 -9.07 -5.00
CA ASN A 119 -7.09 -9.52 -3.61
C ASN A 119 -8.37 -10.31 -3.33
N ALA A 120 -8.32 -11.20 -2.35
CA ALA A 120 -9.40 -12.14 -2.05
C ALA A 120 -10.69 -11.45 -1.56
N VAL A 121 -10.56 -10.31 -0.88
CA VAL A 121 -11.70 -9.55 -0.35
C VAL A 121 -12.32 -8.58 -1.37
N LYS A 122 -11.82 -8.55 -2.61
CA LYS A 122 -12.25 -7.62 -3.67
C LYS A 122 -12.19 -6.16 -3.23
N GLY A 123 -11.29 -5.83 -2.31
CA GLY A 123 -11.15 -4.50 -1.73
C GLY A 123 -10.45 -3.55 -2.68
N ALA A 124 -10.85 -2.27 -2.64
CA ALA A 124 -10.15 -1.17 -3.28
C ALA A 124 -10.28 0.11 -2.44
N ILE A 125 -9.38 1.07 -2.69
CA ILE A 125 -9.60 2.45 -2.23
C ILE A 125 -10.71 3.03 -3.11
N THR A 126 -11.83 3.41 -2.50
CA THR A 126 -13.01 3.93 -3.21
C THR A 126 -13.28 5.40 -2.92
N GLY A 127 -12.45 6.02 -2.08
CA GLY A 127 -12.48 7.46 -1.86
C GLY A 127 -11.30 7.90 -1.01
N TYR A 128 -11.09 9.21 -0.94
CA TYR A 128 -10.10 9.79 -0.03
C TYR A 128 -10.63 11.10 0.55
N ARG A 129 -10.03 11.54 1.65
CA ARG A 129 -10.23 12.86 2.21
C ARG A 129 -8.93 13.37 2.80
N ILE A 130 -8.48 14.53 2.32
CA ILE A 130 -7.43 15.30 3.00
C ILE A 130 -8.11 15.94 4.21
N VAL A 131 -7.80 15.42 5.40
CA VAL A 131 -8.43 15.86 6.66
C VAL A 131 -7.63 16.95 7.35
N GLU A 132 -6.34 17.05 7.05
CA GLU A 132 -5.46 18.12 7.48
C GLU A 132 -4.53 18.49 6.33
N PHE A 133 -4.32 19.79 6.12
CA PHE A 133 -3.40 20.32 5.14
C PHE A 133 -2.87 21.67 5.60
N SER A 134 -1.55 21.81 5.56
CA SER A 134 -0.87 23.08 5.76
C SER A 134 0.19 23.27 4.70
N SER A 135 0.35 24.50 4.20
CA SER A 135 1.44 24.88 3.32
C SER A 135 1.95 26.23 3.79
N GLN A 136 3.08 26.22 4.49
CA GLN A 136 3.64 27.40 5.15
C GLN A 136 4.38 28.32 4.16
N CYS A 137 4.94 27.75 3.10
CA CYS A 137 5.63 28.44 2.03
C CYS A 137 5.28 27.78 0.68
N PRO A 138 5.60 28.40 -0.47
CA PRO A 138 5.26 27.86 -1.78
C PRO A 138 5.77 26.45 -2.01
N GLU A 139 6.94 26.12 -1.49
CA GLU A 139 7.62 24.87 -1.75
C GLU A 139 7.19 23.76 -0.80
N ILE A 140 6.64 24.05 0.39
CA ILE A 140 6.41 23.02 1.42
C ILE A 140 4.93 22.87 1.76
N ALA A 141 4.47 21.63 1.84
CA ALA A 141 3.20 21.29 2.48
C ALA A 141 3.30 20.04 3.34
N ALA A 142 2.37 19.92 4.29
CA ALA A 142 2.11 18.72 5.06
C ALA A 142 0.64 18.34 4.97
N SER A 143 0.34 17.05 5.07
CA SER A 143 -1.04 16.55 5.05
C SER A 143 -1.28 15.31 5.89
N VAL A 144 -2.53 15.16 6.32
CA VAL A 144 -3.10 13.88 6.74
C VAL A 144 -4.25 13.52 5.82
N VAL A 145 -4.19 12.31 5.25
CA VAL A 145 -5.18 11.80 4.31
C VAL A 145 -5.77 10.50 4.81
N TYR A 146 -7.10 10.42 4.76
CA TYR A 146 -7.84 9.18 4.97
C TYR A 146 -8.19 8.59 3.62
N LEU A 147 -7.83 7.32 3.41
CA LEU A 147 -8.13 6.54 2.22
C LEU A 147 -9.22 5.54 2.59
N TYR A 148 -10.42 5.77 2.09
CA TYR A 148 -11.57 4.93 2.37
C TYR A 148 -11.57 3.72 1.46
N CYS A 149 -11.71 2.53 2.06
CA CYS A 149 -11.70 1.28 1.35
C CYS A 149 -13.08 0.63 1.38
N SER A 150 -13.48 -0.03 0.29
CA SER A 150 -14.68 -0.87 0.27
C SER A 150 -14.53 -2.03 -0.70
N VAL A 151 -15.42 -3.01 -0.57
CA VAL A 151 -15.52 -4.15 -1.50
C VAL A 151 -16.11 -3.66 -2.83
N VAL A 152 -15.42 -3.94 -3.93
CA VAL A 152 -15.88 -3.61 -5.29
C VAL A 152 -16.07 -4.90 -6.08
N ASP A 153 -17.23 -5.53 -5.88
CA ASP A 153 -17.62 -6.77 -6.55
C ASP A 153 -19.05 -6.68 -7.12
N PRO A 154 -19.23 -6.04 -8.29
CA PRO A 154 -20.57 -5.82 -8.87
C PRO A 154 -21.35 -7.13 -9.01
N GLY A 155 -22.52 -7.21 -8.39
CA GLY A 155 -23.38 -8.41 -8.39
C GLY A 155 -23.27 -9.26 -7.12
N SER A 156 -22.29 -8.98 -6.25
CA SER A 156 -22.22 -9.57 -4.91
C SER A 156 -23.05 -8.77 -3.90
N PRO A 157 -23.70 -9.41 -2.90
CA PRO A 157 -24.36 -8.71 -1.80
C PRO A 157 -23.39 -7.87 -0.96
N ASP A 158 -22.10 -8.18 -1.02
CA ASP A 158 -21.04 -7.47 -0.29
C ASP A 158 -20.54 -6.22 -1.03
N HIS A 159 -21.00 -5.95 -2.26
CA HIS A 159 -20.57 -4.76 -3.00
C HIS A 159 -20.86 -3.48 -2.21
N GLY A 160 -19.86 -2.62 -2.07
CA GLY A 160 -19.92 -1.38 -1.29
C GLY A 160 -19.75 -1.57 0.22
N ARG A 161 -19.57 -2.81 0.72
CA ARG A 161 -19.28 -3.06 2.13
C ARG A 161 -17.99 -2.32 2.53
N PRO A 162 -18.03 -1.43 3.54
CA PRO A 162 -16.84 -0.71 3.97
C PRO A 162 -15.78 -1.66 4.54
N LEU A 163 -14.52 -1.34 4.24
CA LEU A 163 -13.33 -1.96 4.81
C LEU A 163 -12.63 -0.92 5.70
N PRO A 164 -11.70 -1.36 6.59
CA PRO A 164 -10.89 -0.43 7.36
C PRO A 164 -10.22 0.61 6.44
N ALA A 165 -10.31 1.88 6.83
CA ALA A 165 -9.66 2.97 6.10
C ALA A 165 -8.16 2.99 6.41
N LEU A 166 -7.36 3.37 5.41
CA LEU A 166 -5.94 3.69 5.59
C LEU A 166 -5.76 5.17 5.96
N LYS A 167 -4.70 5.46 6.69
CA LYS A 167 -4.24 6.82 6.94
C LYS A 167 -2.87 6.98 6.30
N GLN A 168 -2.61 8.14 5.71
CA GLN A 168 -1.28 8.57 5.32
C GLN A 168 -0.99 9.96 5.89
N VAL A 169 0.19 10.13 6.45
CA VAL A 169 0.76 11.42 6.84
C VAL A 169 1.90 11.70 5.87
N ALA A 170 2.00 12.91 5.33
CA ALA A 170 3.05 13.18 4.34
C ALA A 170 3.53 14.63 4.38
N PHE A 171 4.82 14.79 4.13
CA PHE A 171 5.49 16.05 3.82
C PHE A 171 5.81 16.09 2.32
N TRP A 172 5.65 17.27 1.73
CA TRP A 172 5.74 17.48 0.30
C TRP A 172 6.63 18.67 0.02
N ARG A 173 7.50 18.53 -0.97
CA ARG A 173 8.26 19.62 -1.58
C ARG A 173 7.83 19.81 -3.03
N PHE A 174 7.49 21.04 -3.38
CA PHE A 174 7.06 21.44 -4.72
C PHE A 174 8.13 22.28 -5.42
N ASP A 175 8.18 22.18 -6.74
CA ASP A 175 8.90 23.12 -7.58
C ASP A 175 8.11 24.43 -7.78
N SER A 176 8.69 25.36 -8.54
CA SER A 176 8.05 26.65 -8.87
C SER A 176 6.70 26.51 -9.61
N GLN A 177 6.47 25.39 -10.30
CA GLN A 177 5.24 25.10 -11.03
C GLN A 177 4.16 24.43 -10.17
N GLY A 178 4.48 24.06 -8.92
CA GLY A 178 3.58 23.32 -8.05
C GLY A 178 3.55 21.81 -8.32
N THR A 179 4.57 21.31 -9.00
CA THR A 179 4.82 19.89 -9.22
C THR A 179 5.57 19.32 -8.03
N VAL A 180 5.24 18.11 -7.56
CA VAL A 180 5.96 17.47 -6.44
C VAL A 180 7.36 17.05 -6.90
N ALA A 181 8.38 17.64 -6.27
CA ALA A 181 9.77 17.27 -6.45
C ALA A 181 10.18 16.22 -5.41
N TYR A 182 9.83 16.42 -4.13
CA TYR A 182 10.11 15.45 -3.07
C TYR A 182 8.88 15.15 -2.22
N TYR A 183 8.82 13.93 -1.68
CA TYR A 183 7.84 13.57 -0.66
C TYR A 183 8.44 12.65 0.41
N ASP A 184 7.98 12.79 1.64
CA ASP A 184 8.20 11.80 2.70
C ASP A 184 6.83 11.49 3.32
N ALA A 185 6.36 10.27 3.06
CA ALA A 185 5.05 9.80 3.47
C ALA A 185 5.17 8.66 4.48
N TRP A 186 4.19 8.56 5.37
CA TRP A 186 4.09 7.54 6.39
C TRP A 186 2.69 6.96 6.44
N ILE A 187 2.60 5.63 6.38
CA ILE A 187 1.36 4.88 6.57
C ILE A 187 1.44 4.21 7.95
N PRO A 188 0.86 4.80 9.00
CA PRO A 188 0.90 4.22 10.34
C PRO A 188 0.02 2.97 10.45
N ASN A 189 0.50 1.98 11.22
CA ASN A 189 -0.21 0.73 11.53
C ASN A 189 -0.65 -0.04 10.28
N LEU A 190 0.22 -0.08 9.25
CA LEU A 190 -0.03 -0.81 8.03
C LEU A 190 -0.22 -2.31 8.34
N HIS A 191 0.50 -2.84 9.31
CA HIS A 191 0.35 -4.23 9.79
C HIS A 191 -1.08 -4.58 10.16
N SER A 192 -1.66 -3.85 11.12
CA SER A 192 -3.01 -4.11 11.58
C SER A 192 -4.03 -3.91 10.47
N TRP A 193 -3.80 -2.95 9.57
CA TRP A 193 -4.67 -2.78 8.41
C TRP A 193 -4.64 -3.99 7.47
N VAL A 194 -3.46 -4.56 7.19
CA VAL A 194 -3.33 -5.77 6.37
C VAL A 194 -4.03 -6.97 7.01
N GLU A 195 -3.89 -7.18 8.32
CA GLU A 195 -4.60 -8.26 9.03
C GLU A 195 -6.11 -8.10 8.93
N LEU A 196 -6.64 -6.91 9.22
CA LEU A 196 -8.08 -6.65 9.19
C LEU A 196 -8.66 -6.76 7.77
N THR A 197 -7.90 -6.39 6.74
CA THR A 197 -8.34 -6.52 5.35
C THR A 197 -8.19 -7.91 4.79
N ASN A 198 -7.34 -8.77 5.39
CA ASN A 198 -7.23 -10.19 5.07
C ASN A 198 -8.14 -11.07 5.95
N GLY A 199 -9.32 -10.56 6.31
CA GLY A 199 -10.31 -11.32 7.09
C GLY A 199 -10.01 -11.41 8.58
N GLY A 200 -9.11 -10.59 9.10
CA GLY A 200 -8.74 -10.56 10.51
C GLY A 200 -7.81 -11.70 10.94
N VAL A 201 -7.21 -12.41 9.98
CA VAL A 201 -6.26 -13.49 10.28
C VAL A 201 -4.92 -12.87 10.68
N PRO A 202 -4.38 -13.18 11.87
CA PRO A 202 -3.10 -12.64 12.30
C PRO A 202 -1.97 -13.11 11.38
N VAL A 203 -1.00 -12.25 11.07
CA VAL A 203 0.14 -12.67 10.22
C VAL A 203 1.05 -13.68 10.90
N SER A 204 0.94 -13.82 12.23
CA SER A 204 1.63 -14.85 13.02
C SER A 204 1.04 -16.25 12.86
N ASP A 205 -0.13 -16.38 12.22
CA ASP A 205 -0.76 -17.67 11.95
C ASP A 205 0.07 -18.51 10.96
N PRO A 206 0.52 -19.72 11.32
CA PRO A 206 1.38 -20.52 10.45
C PRO A 206 0.75 -20.90 9.10
N GLN A 207 -0.57 -21.09 9.05
CA GLN A 207 -1.28 -21.41 7.81
C GLN A 207 -1.36 -20.19 6.89
N PHE A 208 -1.60 -19.00 7.46
CA PHE A 208 -1.51 -17.74 6.73
C PHE A 208 -0.10 -17.51 6.16
N GLN A 209 0.96 -17.76 6.94
CA GLN A 209 2.33 -17.61 6.46
C GLN A 209 2.64 -18.58 5.32
N ALA A 210 2.33 -19.87 5.49
CA ALA A 210 2.58 -20.90 4.48
C ALA A 210 1.81 -20.62 3.18
N SER A 211 0.54 -20.21 3.27
CA SER A 211 -0.27 -19.84 2.10
C SER A 211 0.28 -18.59 1.39
N SER A 212 0.72 -17.58 2.13
CA SER A 212 1.33 -16.37 1.58
C SER A 212 2.64 -16.68 0.84
N ILE A 213 3.51 -17.52 1.41
CA ILE A 213 4.73 -18.00 0.75
C ILE A 213 4.39 -18.77 -0.53
N THR A 214 3.42 -19.69 -0.46
CA THR A 214 2.97 -20.46 -1.64
C THR A 214 2.47 -19.53 -2.75
N GLN A 215 1.70 -18.49 -2.39
CA GLN A 215 1.22 -17.49 -3.33
C GLN A 215 2.36 -16.68 -3.95
N ILE A 216 3.33 -16.22 -3.14
CA ILE A 216 4.52 -15.52 -3.62
C ILE A 216 5.26 -16.38 -4.62
N CYS A 217 5.54 -17.63 -4.29
CA CYS A 217 6.29 -18.53 -5.18
C CYS A 217 5.54 -18.84 -6.47
N THR A 218 4.23 -19.09 -6.39
CA THR A 218 3.40 -19.35 -7.57
C THR A 218 3.37 -18.15 -8.51
N LEU A 219 3.12 -16.95 -7.98
CA LEU A 219 3.01 -15.74 -8.80
C LEU A 219 4.38 -15.25 -9.29
N THR A 220 5.45 -15.44 -8.51
CA THR A 220 6.81 -15.19 -8.99
C THR A 220 7.13 -16.10 -10.16
N GLN A 221 6.87 -17.40 -10.03
CA GLN A 221 7.09 -18.35 -11.13
C GLN A 221 6.24 -18.02 -12.35
N LEU A 222 5.07 -17.39 -12.18
CA LEU A 222 4.20 -16.98 -13.29
C LEU A 222 4.67 -15.69 -13.99
N ARG A 223 5.32 -14.75 -13.27
CA ARG A 223 5.62 -13.39 -13.78
C ARG A 223 7.11 -13.16 -14.06
N CYS A 224 7.98 -13.89 -13.35
CA CYS A 224 9.42 -13.69 -13.34
C CYS A 224 10.09 -14.83 -14.12
N HIS A 225 10.31 -14.62 -15.42
CA HIS A 225 10.89 -15.59 -16.36
C HIS A 225 12.10 -15.01 -17.09
N GLY A 226 12.84 -15.85 -17.82
CA GLY A 226 14.02 -15.42 -18.57
C GLY A 226 15.08 -14.85 -17.63
N GLU A 227 15.59 -13.67 -17.95
CA GLU A 227 16.56 -12.94 -17.10
C GLU A 227 15.99 -12.56 -15.73
N ASN A 228 14.67 -12.47 -15.61
CA ASN A 228 13.99 -12.14 -14.35
C ASN A 228 13.68 -13.36 -13.49
N ARG A 229 14.02 -14.58 -13.92
CA ARG A 229 13.77 -15.79 -13.14
C ARG A 229 14.54 -15.78 -11.82
N GLN A 230 13.85 -16.01 -10.72
CA GLN A 230 14.45 -16.00 -9.36
C GLN A 230 14.75 -17.39 -8.80
N TRP A 231 13.97 -18.41 -9.21
CA TRP A 231 14.10 -19.79 -8.74
C TRP A 231 13.88 -20.78 -9.88
N ASP A 232 14.44 -21.98 -9.72
CA ASP A 232 14.25 -23.06 -10.68
C ASP A 232 12.87 -23.72 -10.58
N SER A 233 12.29 -23.76 -9.38
CA SER A 233 10.93 -24.27 -9.17
C SER A 233 10.19 -23.59 -8.02
N ILE A 234 8.88 -23.80 -7.97
CA ILE A 234 8.03 -23.33 -6.86
C ILE A 234 8.48 -23.96 -5.54
N GLU A 235 8.86 -25.24 -5.54
CA GLU A 235 9.32 -25.95 -4.34
C GLU A 235 10.63 -25.37 -3.79
N GLN A 236 11.58 -25.02 -4.67
CA GLN A 236 12.81 -24.34 -4.26
C GLN A 236 12.49 -22.98 -3.63
N CYS A 237 11.62 -22.19 -4.27
CA CYS A 237 11.18 -20.92 -3.73
C CYS A 237 10.53 -21.09 -2.34
N ILE A 238 9.65 -22.07 -2.16
CA ILE A 238 8.99 -22.32 -0.87
C ILE A 238 10.03 -22.70 0.18
N ALA A 239 10.98 -23.58 -0.16
CA ALA A 239 12.04 -24.00 0.76
C ALA A 239 12.89 -22.79 1.21
N ASP A 240 13.30 -21.93 0.29
CA ASP A 240 14.10 -20.74 0.56
C ASP A 240 13.34 -19.71 1.40
N LEU A 241 12.11 -19.36 0.99
CA LEU A 241 11.31 -18.34 1.67
C LEU A 241 10.82 -18.81 3.03
N SER A 242 10.63 -20.12 3.25
CA SER A 242 10.26 -20.65 4.57
C SER A 242 11.37 -20.49 5.62
N GLN A 243 12.62 -20.21 5.21
CA GLN A 243 13.72 -19.90 6.14
C GLN A 243 13.80 -18.42 6.52
N LYS A 244 13.01 -17.54 5.86
CA LYS A 244 13.01 -16.10 6.14
C LYS A 244 11.96 -15.76 7.19
N PRO A 245 12.19 -14.74 8.03
CA PRO A 245 11.15 -14.25 8.92
C PRO A 245 9.97 -13.73 8.11
N TYR A 246 8.75 -13.91 8.61
CA TYR A 246 7.58 -13.33 7.93
C TYR A 246 7.65 -11.80 7.93
N GLY A 247 8.09 -11.23 9.05
CA GLY A 247 8.26 -9.79 9.23
C GLY A 247 6.98 -9.09 9.63
N ASN A 248 7.04 -7.76 9.59
CA ASN A 248 5.96 -6.86 9.96
C ASN A 248 5.77 -5.86 8.82
N TYR A 249 4.53 -5.59 8.42
CA TYR A 249 4.26 -4.57 7.40
C TYR A 249 4.59 -3.15 7.84
N ASP A 250 4.78 -2.86 9.14
CA ASP A 250 5.32 -1.60 9.66
C ASP A 250 6.87 -1.51 9.50
N GLU A 251 7.51 -2.56 8.96
CA GLU A 251 8.92 -2.63 8.57
C GLU A 251 9.07 -3.42 7.25
N ALA A 252 8.28 -3.03 6.25
CA ALA A 252 8.15 -3.74 4.97
C ALA A 252 9.30 -3.51 3.98
N TRP A 253 10.52 -3.37 4.51
CA TRP A 253 11.76 -3.17 3.76
C TRP A 253 12.87 -4.17 4.10
N GLY A 254 12.63 -5.04 5.09
CA GLY A 254 13.61 -5.97 5.62
C GLY A 254 13.76 -7.21 4.75
N ASP A 255 14.72 -8.08 5.08
CA ASP A 255 14.82 -9.40 4.44
C ASP A 255 13.74 -10.34 5.00
N ASN A 256 12.49 -10.08 4.65
CA ASN A 256 11.32 -10.77 5.18
C ASN A 256 10.24 -11.01 4.10
N ILE A 257 9.19 -11.74 4.46
CA ILE A 257 8.07 -12.08 3.56
C ILE A 257 7.15 -10.89 3.31
N ALA A 258 6.93 -10.01 4.31
CA ALA A 258 6.11 -8.82 4.18
C ALA A 258 6.64 -7.85 3.10
N CYS A 259 7.96 -7.62 3.02
CA CYS A 259 8.56 -6.83 1.95
C CYS A 259 8.33 -7.51 0.58
N ARG A 260 8.55 -8.82 0.49
CA ARG A 260 8.41 -9.58 -0.75
C ARG A 260 6.97 -9.63 -1.25
N SER A 261 5.98 -9.66 -0.37
CA SER A 261 4.56 -9.63 -0.77
C SER A 261 4.19 -8.30 -1.42
N ILE A 262 4.75 -7.17 -0.95
CA ILE A 262 4.59 -5.86 -1.61
C ILE A 262 5.23 -5.89 -3.00
N HIS A 263 6.47 -6.33 -3.10
CA HIS A 263 7.17 -6.39 -4.39
C HIS A 263 6.52 -7.37 -5.38
N LEU A 264 5.91 -8.45 -4.90
CA LEU A 264 5.14 -9.37 -5.73
C LEU A 264 4.00 -8.65 -6.46
N VAL A 265 3.30 -7.71 -5.79
CA VAL A 265 2.26 -6.90 -6.44
C VAL A 265 2.83 -6.14 -7.62
N LEU A 266 4.01 -5.54 -7.45
CA LEU A 266 4.65 -4.68 -8.46
C LEU A 266 5.26 -5.44 -9.63
N THR A 267 5.53 -6.76 -9.50
CA THR A 267 5.99 -7.59 -10.63
C THR A 267 5.03 -7.62 -11.83
N GLN A 268 3.76 -7.26 -11.64
CA GLN A 268 2.79 -7.18 -12.74
C GLN A 268 2.98 -5.94 -13.63
N VAL A 269 3.69 -4.91 -13.13
CA VAL A 269 3.91 -3.64 -13.82
C VAL A 269 5.32 -3.61 -14.42
N ARG A 270 6.35 -3.85 -13.59
CA ARG A 270 7.77 -3.90 -14.00
C ARG A 270 8.50 -5.10 -13.43
N PRO A 271 8.35 -6.28 -14.04
CA PRO A 271 9.01 -7.49 -13.56
C PRO A 271 10.54 -7.39 -13.57
N ASP A 272 11.13 -6.66 -14.51
CA ASP A 272 12.58 -6.43 -14.60
C ASP A 272 13.17 -5.75 -13.36
N VAL A 273 12.40 -4.86 -12.73
CA VAL A 273 12.81 -4.20 -11.48
C VAL A 273 12.40 -5.00 -10.26
N HIS A 274 11.17 -5.52 -10.23
CA HIS A 274 10.62 -6.06 -8.98
C HIS A 274 10.86 -7.55 -8.76
N CYS A 275 11.10 -8.33 -9.80
CA CYS A 275 11.42 -9.75 -9.64
C CYS A 275 12.69 -9.97 -8.79
N PRO A 276 13.81 -9.24 -9.01
CA PRO A 276 14.98 -9.32 -8.13
C PRO A 276 14.66 -9.04 -6.65
N HIS A 277 13.72 -8.12 -6.38
CA HIS A 277 13.35 -7.75 -5.01
C HIS A 277 12.57 -8.86 -4.28
N VAL A 278 11.80 -9.67 -5.02
CA VAL A 278 11.11 -10.85 -4.47
C VAL A 278 12.09 -11.98 -4.21
N GLY A 279 13.16 -12.05 -5.01
CA GLY A 279 14.13 -13.14 -5.05
C GLY A 279 14.90 -13.44 -3.75
N PRO A 280 15.77 -14.46 -3.78
CA PRO A 280 16.47 -14.95 -2.59
C PRO A 280 17.37 -13.88 -1.94
N THR A 281 17.99 -13.03 -2.75
CA THR A 281 18.86 -11.92 -2.30
C THR A 281 18.09 -10.68 -1.89
N GLY A 282 16.80 -10.58 -2.24
CA GLY A 282 15.99 -9.38 -2.04
C GLY A 282 16.33 -8.21 -2.95
N GLY A 283 17.24 -8.40 -3.91
CA GLY A 283 17.59 -7.42 -4.96
C GLY A 283 18.00 -6.04 -4.42
N GLY A 284 18.53 -5.97 -3.20
CA GLY A 284 18.88 -4.71 -2.53
C GLY A 284 17.69 -3.93 -1.94
N LYS A 285 16.43 -4.30 -2.23
CA LYS A 285 15.24 -3.67 -1.62
C LYS A 285 14.77 -4.42 -0.38
N CYS A 286 14.50 -5.71 -0.48
CA CYS A 286 14.10 -6.56 0.66
C CYS A 286 15.33 -7.13 1.38
N VAL A 287 16.09 -6.24 2.01
CA VAL A 287 17.33 -6.56 2.72
C VAL A 287 17.34 -5.90 4.09
N ASN A 288 17.95 -6.56 5.08
CA ASN A 288 18.17 -5.92 6.37
C ASN A 288 19.17 -4.78 6.21
N ALA A 289 18.86 -3.63 6.80
CA ALA A 289 19.75 -2.47 6.81
C ALA A 289 19.76 -1.82 8.20
N PRO A 290 20.84 -1.09 8.54
CA PRO A 290 20.88 -0.27 9.73
C PRO A 290 19.72 0.73 9.77
N TYR A 291 19.16 0.94 10.97
CA TYR A 291 18.05 1.86 11.21
C TYR A 291 18.30 3.27 10.63
N ALA A 292 19.50 3.82 10.84
CA ALA A 292 19.85 5.15 10.37
C ALA A 292 19.79 5.28 8.83
N GLU A 293 20.22 4.25 8.10
CA GLU A 293 20.22 4.23 6.64
C GLU A 293 18.81 4.17 6.04
N ARG A 294 17.80 3.81 6.84
CA ARG A 294 16.43 3.68 6.36
C ARG A 294 15.53 4.85 6.73
N TYR A 295 15.80 5.51 7.86
CA TYR A 295 14.98 6.62 8.35
C TYR A 295 15.63 8.01 8.20
N PHE A 296 16.96 8.07 8.04
CA PHE A 296 17.71 9.34 7.99
C PHE A 296 18.55 9.46 6.70
N SER A 297 18.13 8.80 5.63
CA SER A 297 18.78 8.78 4.30
C SER A 297 18.54 10.03 3.46
N ASP A 298 18.18 11.16 4.06
CA ASP A 298 17.80 12.39 3.35
C ASP A 298 18.92 12.91 2.44
N GLU A 299 20.18 12.81 2.84
CA GLU A 299 21.31 13.25 2.04
C GLU A 299 21.47 12.39 0.77
N SER A 300 21.41 11.06 0.90
CA SER A 300 21.48 10.17 -0.26
C SER A 300 20.23 10.24 -1.14
N LEU A 301 19.06 10.37 -0.52
CA LEU A 301 17.78 10.36 -1.22
C LEU A 301 17.48 11.71 -1.87
N PHE A 302 17.47 12.80 -1.10
CA PHE A 302 17.04 14.13 -1.55
C PHE A 302 18.19 15.06 -1.94
N GLY A 303 19.45 14.66 -1.71
CA GLY A 303 20.62 15.51 -1.94
C GLY A 303 20.70 16.71 -1.00
N SER A 304 19.97 16.68 0.13
CA SER A 304 19.91 17.76 1.13
C SER A 304 20.35 17.22 2.49
N PRO A 305 20.97 18.04 3.37
CA PRO A 305 21.29 17.60 4.73
C PRO A 305 20.05 17.07 5.46
N SER A 306 20.24 16.07 6.31
CA SER A 306 19.13 15.43 7.03
C SER A 306 18.31 16.43 7.84
N GLY A 307 16.99 16.40 7.63
CA GLY A 307 16.06 17.34 8.26
C GLY A 307 15.93 18.71 7.56
N GLU A 308 16.63 18.98 6.45
CA GLU A 308 16.51 20.25 5.72
C GLU A 308 15.57 20.19 4.51
N THR A 309 15.23 19.00 4.02
CA THR A 309 14.46 18.80 2.77
C THR A 309 13.08 19.47 2.81
N PHE A 310 12.38 19.35 3.93
CA PHE A 310 10.99 19.79 4.10
C PHE A 310 10.85 21.04 4.99
N VAL A 311 11.83 21.93 4.92
CA VAL A 311 11.86 23.18 5.70
C VAL A 311 11.63 24.38 4.78
N CYS A 312 10.76 25.31 5.21
CA CYS A 312 10.63 26.62 4.56
C CYS A 312 11.89 27.45 4.83
N LYS A 313 12.54 27.90 3.76
CA LYS A 313 13.72 28.77 3.83
C LYS A 313 13.36 30.19 3.43
#